data_AF-A0A7X0MHL8-F1
#
_entry.id   AF-A0A7X0MHL8-F1
#
_cell.length_a   1.000
_cell.length_b   1.000
_cell.length_c   1.000
_cell.angle_alpha   90.00
_cell.angle_beta   90.00
_cell.angle_gamma   90.00
#
_symmetry.space_group_name_H-M   'P 1'
#
loop_
_entity.id
_entity.type
_entity.pdbx_description
1 polymer ?
#
loop_
_entity_poly.entity_id
_entity_poly.type
_entity_poly.pdbx_seq_one_letter_code
_entity_poly.pdbx_strand_id
1 'polypeptide(L)'
;MATIKLLLAVFCFAFTGSIGMLKRDLLVKDRSREKLVNLATREIGVREKTGHNDGIRVEAYLASVGLKKGQPWCAAFVSWIYKEAGFIYPRSGWSPALFPLYRLARSALPGDLLAIYFPKLKRIAHVGIVEKQEGNWYLSVEGNTNSQGSSEGDGVYRKRRHVKAIYQIADWVKPERRIR
;
A
#
# COMPACT_ATOMS: atom_id res chain seq x y z
N MET A 1 -63.06 50.07 1.28
CA MET A 1 -61.63 50.31 1.55
C MET A 1 -61.13 49.22 2.49
N ALA A 2 -60.48 48.19 1.98
CA ALA A 2 -59.65 47.28 2.76
C ALA A 2 -58.81 46.44 1.80
N THR A 3 -57.55 46.84 1.60
CA THR A 3 -56.56 46.10 0.82
C THR A 3 -55.89 45.04 1.71
N ILE A 4 -56.15 43.77 1.43
CA ILE A 4 -55.42 42.65 2.03
C ILE A 4 -54.15 42.43 1.20
N LYS A 5 -52.98 42.64 1.81
CA LYS A 5 -51.67 42.35 1.22
C LYS A 5 -51.37 40.86 1.41
N LEU A 6 -51.32 40.10 0.31
CA LEU A 6 -50.84 38.72 0.30
C LEU A 6 -49.32 38.74 0.05
N LEU A 7 -48.53 38.47 1.09
CA LEU A 7 -47.08 38.29 0.98
C LEU A 7 -46.77 36.84 0.63
N LEU A 8 -46.33 36.60 -0.60
CA LEU A 8 -45.75 35.33 -1.06
C LEU A 8 -44.30 35.22 -0.54
N ALA A 9 -44.08 34.40 0.46
CA ALA A 9 -42.74 34.02 0.91
C ALA A 9 -42.21 32.87 0.02
N VAL A 10 -41.32 33.19 -0.91
CA VAL A 10 -40.56 32.20 -1.70
C VAL A 10 -39.34 31.78 -0.89
N PHE A 11 -39.41 30.59 -0.27
CA PHE A 11 -38.23 29.94 0.30
C PHE A 11 -37.37 29.33 -0.82
N CYS A 12 -36.40 30.10 -1.32
CA CYS A 12 -35.33 29.57 -2.16
C CYS A 12 -34.34 28.76 -1.30
N PHE A 13 -34.50 27.44 -1.25
CA PHE A 13 -33.45 26.55 -0.80
C PHE A 13 -32.33 26.50 -1.86
N ALA A 14 -31.32 27.35 -1.70
CA ALA A 14 -30.08 27.24 -2.46
C ALA A 14 -29.26 26.06 -1.90
N PHE A 15 -29.41 24.87 -2.48
CA PHE A 15 -28.53 23.73 -2.18
C PHE A 15 -27.23 23.87 -2.99
N THR A 16 -26.36 24.80 -2.59
CA THR A 16 -25.06 24.99 -3.24
C THR A 16 -24.02 24.02 -2.67
N GLY A 17 -23.66 23.01 -3.47
CA GLY A 17 -22.25 22.78 -3.77
C GLY A 17 -21.44 21.71 -3.02
N SER A 18 -21.96 20.96 -2.04
CA SER A 18 -21.11 20.03 -1.26
C SER A 18 -20.97 18.61 -1.84
N ILE A 19 -21.86 18.19 -2.74
CA ILE A 19 -21.89 16.81 -3.27
C ILE A 19 -20.79 16.53 -4.31
N GLY A 20 -20.38 17.55 -5.08
CA GLY A 20 -19.41 17.40 -6.18
C GLY A 20 -17.96 17.19 -5.71
N MET A 21 -17.55 17.86 -4.62
CA MET A 21 -16.22 17.69 -4.02
C MET A 21 -16.07 16.31 -3.38
N LEU A 22 -17.09 15.86 -2.64
CA LEU A 22 -17.07 14.56 -1.95
C LEU A 22 -16.95 13.37 -2.93
N LYS A 23 -17.66 13.43 -4.07
CA LYS A 23 -17.57 12.39 -5.12
C LYS A 23 -16.21 12.34 -5.80
N ARG A 24 -15.60 13.49 -6.12
CA ARG A 24 -14.26 13.52 -6.73
C ARG A 24 -13.21 12.94 -5.79
N ASP A 25 -13.28 13.27 -4.51
CA ASP A 25 -12.40 12.73 -3.48
C ASP A 25 -12.53 11.20 -3.34
N LEU A 26 -13.76 10.68 -3.35
CA LEU A 26 -14.01 9.22 -3.32
C LEU A 26 -13.49 8.51 -4.57
N LEU A 27 -13.72 9.08 -5.76
CA LEU A 27 -13.27 8.50 -7.04
C LEU A 27 -11.75 8.56 -7.22
N VAL A 28 -11.08 9.61 -6.73
CA VAL A 28 -9.61 9.70 -6.72
C VAL A 28 -9.02 8.71 -5.71
N LYS A 29 -9.67 8.50 -4.55
CA LYS A 29 -9.20 7.59 -3.49
C LYS A 29 -9.24 6.11 -3.87
N ASP A 30 -10.20 5.69 -4.70
CA ASP A 30 -10.23 4.31 -5.22
C ASP A 30 -9.07 4.05 -6.20
N ARG A 31 -8.78 5.03 -7.06
CA ARG A 31 -7.67 4.96 -8.02
C ARG A 31 -6.29 4.86 -7.37
N SER A 32 -6.07 5.40 -6.17
CA SER A 32 -4.77 5.32 -5.50
C SER A 32 -4.38 3.87 -5.15
N ARG A 33 -5.35 3.06 -4.70
CA ARG A 33 -5.11 1.64 -4.37
C ARG A 33 -4.85 0.83 -5.63
N GLU A 34 -5.69 1.03 -6.64
CA GLU A 34 -5.52 0.41 -7.95
C GLU A 34 -4.15 0.76 -8.55
N LYS A 35 -3.72 2.02 -8.46
CA LYS A 35 -2.40 2.47 -8.92
C LYS A 35 -1.26 1.74 -8.21
N LEU A 36 -1.32 1.57 -6.90
CA LEU A 36 -0.31 0.84 -6.13
C LEU A 36 -0.21 -0.61 -6.60
N VAL A 37 -1.35 -1.28 -6.77
CA VAL A 37 -1.39 -2.68 -7.26
C VAL A 37 -0.90 -2.79 -8.70
N ASN A 38 -1.32 -1.89 -9.58
CA ASN A 38 -0.89 -1.86 -10.99
C ASN A 38 0.62 -1.61 -11.12
N LEU A 39 1.19 -0.73 -10.31
CA LEU A 39 2.64 -0.52 -10.28
C LEU A 39 3.36 -1.77 -9.77
N ALA A 40 2.90 -2.37 -8.67
CA ALA A 40 3.55 -3.54 -8.10
C ALA A 40 3.51 -4.73 -9.07
N THR A 41 2.35 -4.98 -9.68
CA THR A 41 2.17 -6.10 -10.63
C THR A 41 3.02 -5.99 -11.89
N ARG A 42 3.32 -4.76 -12.37
CA ARG A 42 4.24 -4.54 -13.50
C ARG A 42 5.68 -4.93 -13.20
N GLU A 43 6.07 -4.96 -11.92
CA GLU A 43 7.41 -5.39 -11.53
C GLU A 43 7.54 -6.91 -11.39
N ILE A 44 6.45 -7.67 -11.47
CA ILE A 44 6.51 -9.14 -11.43
C ILE A 44 7.42 -9.64 -12.53
N GLY A 45 8.36 -10.51 -12.17
CA GLY A 45 9.36 -11.04 -13.09
C GLY A 45 10.68 -10.26 -13.12
N VAL A 46 10.78 -9.12 -12.43
CA VAL A 46 12.09 -8.51 -12.13
C VAL A 46 12.94 -9.50 -11.34
N ARG A 47 14.18 -9.69 -11.79
CA ARG A 47 15.17 -10.58 -11.18
C ARG A 47 16.40 -9.79 -10.77
N GLU A 48 17.08 -10.27 -9.75
CA GLU A 48 18.46 -9.87 -9.49
C GLU A 48 19.36 -10.26 -10.66
N LYS A 49 20.41 -9.47 -10.91
CA LYS A 49 21.33 -9.73 -12.02
C LYS A 49 22.20 -10.96 -11.75
N THR A 50 22.74 -11.08 -10.54
CA THR A 50 23.64 -12.19 -10.17
C THR A 50 23.15 -12.99 -8.95
N GLY A 51 21.98 -12.67 -8.40
CA GLY A 51 21.50 -13.30 -7.15
C GLY A 51 22.17 -12.75 -5.89
N HIS A 52 22.77 -11.56 -5.96
CA HIS A 52 23.44 -10.90 -4.84
C HIS A 52 22.81 -9.53 -4.54
N ASN A 53 21.48 -9.46 -4.50
CA ASN A 53 20.70 -8.24 -4.27
C ASN A 53 21.11 -7.09 -5.21
N ASP A 54 21.15 -7.38 -6.52
CA ASP A 54 21.75 -6.47 -7.49
C ASP A 54 21.03 -6.41 -8.84
N GLY A 55 21.43 -5.45 -9.68
CA GLY A 55 20.86 -5.22 -11.01
C GLY A 55 20.15 -3.87 -11.09
N ILE A 56 20.09 -3.30 -12.30
CA ILE A 56 19.64 -1.91 -12.54
C ILE A 56 18.31 -1.61 -11.86
N ARG A 57 17.35 -2.55 -11.94
CA ARG A 57 16.02 -2.36 -11.38
C ARG A 57 15.99 -2.50 -9.85
N VAL A 58 16.69 -3.50 -9.30
CA VAL A 58 16.83 -3.72 -7.84
C VAL A 58 17.55 -2.54 -7.19
N GLU A 59 18.62 -2.05 -7.81
CA GLU A 59 19.39 -0.91 -7.35
C GLU A 59 18.58 0.40 -7.39
N ALA A 60 17.63 0.55 -8.33
CA ALA A 60 16.69 1.67 -8.32
C ALA A 60 15.73 1.63 -7.11
N TYR A 61 15.28 0.45 -6.69
CA TYR A 61 14.48 0.30 -5.47
C TYR A 61 15.28 0.69 -4.23
N LEU A 62 16.51 0.16 -4.12
CA LEU A 62 17.44 0.45 -3.02
C LEU A 62 17.73 1.95 -2.92
N ALA A 63 18.06 2.59 -4.03
CA ALA A 63 18.34 4.03 -4.10
C ALA A 63 17.16 4.89 -3.63
N SER A 64 15.91 4.42 -3.81
CA SER A 64 14.71 5.16 -3.39
C SER A 64 14.61 5.40 -1.88
N VAL A 65 15.36 4.62 -1.09
CA VAL A 65 15.44 4.68 0.36
C VAL A 65 16.88 4.86 0.86
N GLY A 66 17.81 5.24 -0.03
CA GLY A 66 19.21 5.51 0.31
C GLY A 66 20.06 4.27 0.64
N LEU A 67 19.61 3.07 0.25
CA LEU A 67 20.39 1.84 0.40
C LEU A 67 21.34 1.63 -0.79
N LYS A 68 22.42 0.89 -0.53
CA LYS A 68 23.45 0.52 -1.51
C LYS A 68 23.15 -0.86 -2.11
N LYS A 69 23.68 -1.11 -3.31
CA LYS A 69 23.71 -2.44 -3.96
C LYS A 69 24.15 -3.53 -2.97
N GLY A 70 23.54 -4.71 -3.06
CA GLY A 70 23.88 -5.86 -2.21
C GLY A 70 23.04 -5.96 -0.94
N GLN A 71 22.30 -4.90 -0.58
CA GLN A 71 21.43 -4.92 0.60
C GLN A 71 20.06 -5.55 0.28
N PRO A 72 19.42 -6.21 1.27
CA PRO A 72 18.05 -6.70 1.12
C PRO A 72 17.08 -5.60 0.71
N TRP A 73 16.15 -5.92 -0.19
CA TRP A 73 15.40 -4.90 -0.93
C TRP A 73 13.87 -5.07 -0.88
N CYS A 74 13.32 -5.96 -0.05
CA CYS A 74 11.85 -6.10 0.09
C CYS A 74 11.16 -4.80 0.54
N ALA A 75 11.69 -4.16 1.58
CA ALA A 75 11.17 -2.89 2.11
C ALA A 75 11.44 -1.69 1.17
N ALA A 76 12.59 -1.72 0.50
CA ALA A 76 12.95 -0.74 -0.52
C ALA A 76 11.99 -0.81 -1.72
N PHE A 77 11.66 -2.02 -2.18
CA PHE A 77 10.70 -2.27 -3.25
C PHE A 77 9.33 -1.66 -2.94
N VAL A 78 8.72 -1.99 -1.79
CA VAL A 78 7.39 -1.45 -1.48
C VAL A 78 7.42 0.06 -1.25
N SER A 79 8.50 0.60 -0.66
CA SER A 79 8.69 2.05 -0.52
C SER A 79 8.80 2.74 -1.88
N TRP A 80 9.49 2.11 -2.84
CA TRP A 80 9.59 2.58 -4.21
C TRP A 80 8.23 2.57 -4.92
N ILE A 81 7.42 1.52 -4.77
CA ILE A 81 6.06 1.49 -5.33
C ILE A 81 5.20 2.65 -4.82
N TYR A 82 5.25 2.91 -3.51
CA TYR A 82 4.54 4.05 -2.92
C TYR A 82 5.08 5.39 -3.44
N LYS A 83 6.39 5.50 -3.67
CA LYS A 83 7.02 6.67 -4.28
C LYS A 83 6.49 6.93 -5.69
N GLU A 84 6.51 5.93 -6.56
CA GLU A 84 6.00 6.05 -7.94
C GLU A 84 4.49 6.29 -7.98
N ALA A 85 3.76 5.80 -6.98
CA ALA A 85 2.35 6.11 -6.83
C ALA A 85 2.08 7.57 -6.44
N GLY A 86 3.09 8.32 -5.99
CA GLY A 86 3.00 9.74 -5.61
C GLY A 86 2.82 9.96 -4.11
N PHE A 87 2.94 8.93 -3.27
CA PHE A 87 2.86 9.07 -1.82
C PHE A 87 4.18 9.53 -1.25
N ILE A 88 4.19 10.41 -0.25
CA ILE A 88 5.41 10.83 0.45
C ILE A 88 5.99 9.69 1.30
N TYR A 89 5.14 8.85 1.89
CA TYR A 89 5.49 7.74 2.77
C TYR A 89 4.81 6.43 2.32
N PRO A 90 5.37 5.26 2.69
CA PRO A 90 6.58 5.07 3.48
C PRO A 90 7.88 5.20 2.67
N ARG A 91 8.99 5.46 3.39
CA ARG A 91 10.36 5.58 2.85
C ARG A 91 11.36 4.93 3.79
N SER A 92 11.46 3.61 3.74
CA SER A 92 12.43 2.89 4.56
C SER A 92 12.84 1.57 3.91
N GLY A 93 14.13 1.25 3.99
CA GLY A 93 14.67 -0.07 3.71
C GLY A 93 14.55 -1.05 4.89
N TRP A 94 14.00 -0.62 6.03
CA TRP A 94 13.85 -1.43 7.24
C TRP A 94 12.40 -1.85 7.45
N SER A 95 12.09 -3.14 7.25
CA SER A 95 10.72 -3.66 7.25
C SER A 95 9.89 -3.29 8.50
N PRO A 96 10.41 -3.38 9.75
CA PRO A 96 9.67 -2.95 10.94
C PRO A 96 9.19 -1.49 10.91
N ALA A 97 9.96 -0.58 10.30
CA ALA A 97 9.60 0.84 10.24
C ALA A 97 8.38 1.11 9.34
N LEU A 98 7.97 0.15 8.52
CA LEU A 98 6.81 0.25 7.64
C LEU A 98 5.48 -0.03 8.36
N PHE A 99 5.52 -0.51 9.60
CA PHE A 99 4.36 -0.90 10.41
C PHE A 99 4.28 -0.14 11.75
N PRO A 100 4.37 1.22 11.75
CA PRO A 100 4.16 1.96 12.98
C PRO A 100 2.71 1.85 13.44
N LEU A 101 2.47 1.94 14.75
CA LEU A 101 1.14 1.73 15.35
C LEU A 101 0.03 2.56 14.68
N TYR A 102 0.31 3.80 14.30
CA TYR A 102 -0.66 4.71 13.67
C TYR A 102 -1.04 4.34 12.22
N ARG A 103 -0.42 3.30 11.65
CA ARG A 103 -0.73 2.76 10.31
C ARG A 103 -1.34 1.38 10.35
N LEU A 104 -1.40 0.72 11.51
CA LEU A 104 -1.91 -0.65 11.59
C LEU A 104 -3.40 -0.73 11.26
N ALA A 105 -3.77 -1.75 10.48
CA ALA A 105 -5.14 -2.03 10.07
C ALA A 105 -5.57 -3.44 10.50
N ARG A 106 -6.87 -3.64 10.77
CA ARG A 106 -7.43 -4.95 11.14
C ARG A 106 -7.56 -5.91 9.95
N SER A 107 -7.75 -5.37 8.76
CA SER A 107 -7.93 -6.12 7.52
C SER A 107 -7.26 -5.41 6.35
N ALA A 108 -6.76 -6.20 5.40
CA ALA A 108 -6.08 -5.65 4.25
C ALA A 108 -7.05 -5.25 3.15
N LEU A 109 -6.73 -4.15 2.50
CA LEU A 109 -7.27 -3.74 1.20
C LEU A 109 -6.15 -3.81 0.15
N PRO A 110 -6.51 -3.85 -1.14
CA PRO A 110 -5.54 -3.65 -2.22
C PRO A 110 -4.66 -2.43 -1.98
N GLY A 111 -3.35 -2.60 -2.17
CA GLY A 111 -2.31 -1.60 -1.92
C GLY A 111 -1.77 -1.55 -0.49
N ASP A 112 -2.44 -2.16 0.50
CA ASP A 112 -1.91 -2.21 1.88
C ASP A 112 -0.64 -3.06 1.96
N LEU A 113 0.18 -2.82 2.99
CA LEU A 113 1.35 -3.64 3.26
C LEU A 113 1.00 -4.80 4.18
N LEU A 114 1.59 -5.97 3.93
CA LEU A 114 1.58 -7.12 4.83
C LEU A 114 2.98 -7.36 5.42
N ALA A 115 3.05 -7.74 6.70
CA ALA A 115 4.29 -8.06 7.40
C ALA A 115 4.40 -9.57 7.62
N ILE A 116 5.60 -10.11 7.39
CA ILE A 116 5.98 -11.46 7.84
C ILE A 116 7.01 -11.33 8.96
N TYR A 117 6.69 -11.92 10.10
CA TYR A 117 7.57 -11.98 11.26
C TYR A 117 8.45 -13.22 11.20
N PHE A 118 9.75 -13.03 11.44
CA PHE A 118 10.73 -14.12 11.43
C PHE A 118 11.18 -14.37 12.88
N PRO A 119 10.78 -15.50 13.51
CA PRO A 119 11.11 -15.79 14.91
C PRO A 119 12.61 -15.75 15.20
N LYS A 120 13.44 -16.27 14.28
CA LYS A 120 14.91 -16.26 14.41
C LYS A 120 15.49 -14.84 14.52
N LEU A 121 14.91 -13.89 13.80
CA LEU A 121 15.36 -12.49 13.78
C LEU A 121 14.63 -11.62 14.82
N LYS A 122 13.60 -12.16 15.48
CA LYS A 122 12.75 -11.49 16.47
C LYS A 122 12.18 -10.14 15.97
N ARG A 123 11.80 -10.09 14.69
CA ARG A 123 11.28 -8.88 14.05
C ARG A 123 10.49 -9.20 12.79
N ILE A 124 9.79 -8.18 12.28
CA ILE A 124 9.31 -8.15 10.90
C ILE A 124 10.55 -8.17 9.99
N ALA A 125 10.67 -9.21 9.18
CA ALA A 125 11.82 -9.38 8.29
C ALA A 125 11.45 -9.29 6.82
N HIS A 126 10.16 -9.41 6.49
CA HIS A 126 9.69 -9.35 5.11
C HIS A 126 8.38 -8.59 4.99
N VAL A 127 8.16 -7.97 3.83
CA VAL A 127 7.01 -7.14 3.52
C VAL A 127 6.54 -7.37 2.09
N GLY A 128 5.23 -7.27 1.88
CA GLY A 128 4.59 -7.36 0.57
C GLY A 128 3.48 -6.32 0.39
N ILE A 129 3.09 -6.06 -0.86
CA ILE A 129 1.91 -5.25 -1.19
C ILE A 129 0.74 -6.18 -1.48
N VAL A 130 -0.41 -5.94 -0.86
CA VAL A 130 -1.63 -6.71 -1.06
C VAL A 130 -2.22 -6.35 -2.42
N GLU A 131 -2.47 -7.37 -3.25
CA GLU A 131 -3.19 -7.25 -4.50
C GLU A 131 -4.69 -7.45 -4.27
N LYS A 132 -5.06 -8.52 -3.57
CA LYS A 132 -6.45 -8.82 -3.19
C LYS A 132 -6.53 -9.85 -2.05
N GLN A 133 -7.73 -10.01 -1.49
CA GLN A 133 -8.07 -11.09 -0.57
C GLN A 133 -9.09 -12.04 -1.22
N GLU A 134 -8.87 -13.34 -1.04
CA GLU A 134 -9.73 -14.44 -1.50
C GLU A 134 -10.03 -15.36 -0.31
N GLY A 135 -11.15 -15.10 0.39
CA GLY A 135 -11.47 -15.79 1.63
C GLY A 135 -10.38 -15.63 2.68
N ASN A 136 -9.79 -16.74 3.13
CA ASN A 136 -8.71 -16.76 4.12
C ASN A 136 -7.30 -16.64 3.51
N TRP A 137 -7.19 -16.21 2.26
CA TRP A 137 -5.92 -16.05 1.56
C TRP A 137 -5.74 -14.63 1.06
N TYR A 138 -4.54 -14.09 1.21
CA TYR A 138 -4.09 -12.89 0.54
C TYR A 138 -3.24 -13.24 -0.66
N LEU A 139 -3.49 -12.55 -1.78
CA LEU A 139 -2.55 -12.46 -2.89
C LEU A 139 -1.77 -11.16 -2.72
N SER A 140 -0.46 -11.25 -2.85
CA SER A 140 0.46 -10.13 -2.68
C SER A 140 1.53 -10.12 -3.77
N VAL A 141 2.08 -8.94 -4.04
CA VAL A 141 3.29 -8.78 -4.84
C VAL A 141 4.44 -8.41 -3.91
N GLU A 142 5.52 -9.17 -3.98
CA GLU A 142 6.62 -9.11 -3.02
C GLU A 142 7.96 -9.12 -3.76
N GLY A 143 8.84 -8.18 -3.42
CA GLY A 143 10.22 -8.13 -3.90
C GLY A 143 11.18 -8.82 -2.94
N ASN A 144 12.40 -9.14 -3.40
CA ASN A 144 13.41 -9.88 -2.65
C ASN A 144 12.85 -11.17 -2.05
N THR A 145 12.04 -11.88 -2.84
CA THR A 145 11.53 -13.22 -2.51
C THR A 145 11.82 -14.19 -3.67
N ASN A 146 11.52 -15.47 -3.48
CA ASN A 146 11.62 -16.50 -4.51
C ASN A 146 10.35 -17.36 -4.56
N SER A 147 10.25 -18.25 -5.54
CA SER A 147 9.12 -19.17 -5.68
C SER A 147 8.89 -20.02 -4.41
N GLN A 148 9.98 -20.39 -3.72
CA GLN A 148 9.98 -21.26 -2.54
C GLN A 148 9.72 -20.53 -1.19
N GLY A 149 9.64 -19.20 -1.17
CA GLY A 149 9.30 -18.43 0.04
C GLY A 149 10.44 -18.20 1.04
N SER A 150 11.71 -18.34 0.62
CA SER A 150 12.88 -18.02 1.45
C SER A 150 13.13 -16.50 1.54
N SER A 151 13.90 -16.09 2.56
CA SER A 151 14.37 -14.72 2.82
C SER A 151 15.54 -14.27 1.93
N GLU A 152 16.21 -15.19 1.25
CA GLU A 152 17.19 -14.91 0.21
C GLU A 152 16.48 -15.03 -1.15
N GLY A 153 15.78 -13.96 -1.50
CA GLY A 153 14.88 -13.95 -2.63
C GLY A 153 15.44 -13.18 -3.82
N ASP A 154 15.38 -13.79 -4.98
CA ASP A 154 16.07 -13.35 -6.19
C ASP A 154 15.19 -12.51 -7.15
N GLY A 155 13.98 -12.12 -6.74
CA GLY A 155 13.11 -11.33 -7.61
C GLY A 155 11.79 -10.85 -7.01
N VAL A 156 10.95 -10.33 -7.91
CA VAL A 156 9.58 -9.89 -7.61
C VAL A 156 8.60 -10.96 -8.05
N TYR A 157 7.76 -11.39 -7.12
CA TYR A 157 6.81 -12.48 -7.33
C TYR A 157 5.44 -12.16 -6.77
N ARG A 158 4.42 -12.78 -7.38
CA ARG A 158 3.12 -12.93 -6.75
C ARG A 158 3.18 -14.07 -5.73
N LYS A 159 2.76 -13.81 -4.50
CA LYS A 159 2.67 -14.80 -3.42
C LYS A 159 1.22 -14.95 -2.99
N ARG A 160 0.86 -16.17 -2.59
CA ARG A 160 -0.42 -16.51 -1.97
C ARG A 160 -0.15 -16.95 -0.54
N ARG A 161 -0.69 -16.22 0.44
CA ARG A 161 -0.42 -16.43 1.87
C ARG A 161 -1.72 -16.55 2.65
N HIS A 162 -1.80 -17.52 3.56
CA HIS A 162 -2.95 -17.64 4.44
C HIS A 162 -2.97 -16.46 5.42
N VAL A 163 -4.15 -15.97 5.81
CA VAL A 163 -4.31 -14.83 6.75
C VAL A 163 -3.50 -15.02 8.04
N LYS A 164 -3.38 -16.26 8.54
CA LYS A 164 -2.61 -16.63 9.75
C LYS A 164 -1.09 -16.46 9.61
N ALA A 165 -0.56 -16.39 8.40
CA ALA A 165 0.86 -16.18 8.16
C ALA A 165 1.24 -14.68 8.20
N ILE A 166 0.24 -13.79 8.23
CA ILE A 166 0.45 -12.35 8.23
C ILE A 166 0.51 -11.86 9.67
N TYR A 167 1.62 -11.25 10.03
CA TYR A 167 1.85 -10.74 11.38
C TYR A 167 1.12 -9.42 11.64
N GLN A 168 1.24 -8.49 10.69
CA GLN A 168 0.64 -7.16 10.75
C GLN A 168 0.26 -6.69 9.35
N ILE A 169 -0.70 -5.76 9.29
CA ILE A 169 -1.12 -5.07 8.08
C ILE A 169 -0.99 -3.57 8.32
N ALA A 170 -0.46 -2.83 7.34
CA ALA A 170 -0.35 -1.37 7.41
C ALA A 170 -1.06 -0.69 6.24
N ASP A 171 -1.92 0.28 6.55
CA ASP A 171 -2.64 1.13 5.59
C ASP A 171 -1.99 2.52 5.50
N TRP A 172 -1.24 2.72 4.43
CA TRP A 172 -0.61 4.00 4.12
C TRP A 172 -1.50 4.93 3.27
N VAL A 173 -2.65 4.43 2.77
CA VAL A 173 -3.58 5.17 1.92
C VAL A 173 -4.63 5.91 2.73
N LYS A 174 -5.23 5.27 3.74
CA LYS A 174 -6.25 5.87 4.64
C LYS A 174 -5.95 5.51 6.10
N PRO A 175 -5.15 6.31 6.82
CA PRO A 175 -4.76 6.02 8.20
C PRO A 175 -5.92 6.07 9.22
N GLU A 176 -7.15 6.34 8.78
CA GLU A 176 -8.36 6.42 9.62
C GLU A 176 -9.02 5.06 9.85
N ARG A 177 -8.67 3.99 9.10
CA ARG A 177 -9.17 2.61 9.31
C ARG A 177 -8.53 1.91 10.52
N ARG A 178 -8.28 2.67 11.58
CA ARG A 178 -7.48 2.26 12.74
C ARG A 178 -8.14 1.13 13.51
N ILE A 179 -7.30 0.31 14.11
CA ILE A 179 -7.65 -0.49 15.28
C ILE A 179 -7.88 0.51 16.42
N ARG A 180 -9.13 0.75 16.83
CA ARG A 180 -9.42 1.22 18.19
C ARG A 180 -9.13 0.10 19.17
#